data_AF-A0A966W0U5-F1
#
_entry.id   AF-A0A966W0U5-F1
#
_cell.length_a   1.000
_cell.length_b   1.000
_cell.length_c   1.000
_cell.angle_alpha   90.00
_cell.angle_beta   90.00
_cell.angle_gamma   90.00
#
_symmetry.space_group_name_H-M   'P 1'
#
loop_
_entity.id
_entity.type
_entity.pdbx_description
1 polymer ?
#
loop_
_entity_poly.entity_id
_entity_poly.type
_entity_poly.pdbx_seq_one_letter_code
_entity_poly.pdbx_strand_id
1 'polypeptide(L)'
;METGNENDSPRGRIYLMRAVQEGRLPLGDATVRHIDLCLGCRACEAACPSGVHYGELLEATRDHIEHRHHRSVFQNFLRRILIERVFPHPSRMKLALWPARLLKRAEAGHLFPKFIQDSLALLPAEMSEGNLPEVSPALAKRRGRVGFVRGCVMNVMFGSTNENSIRLLNRAGYDVVTPRDQGCCGALHAHGGNLAAAREAARVNLAAFGHEP
;
A
#
# COMPACT_ATOMS: atom_id res chain seq x y z
N MET A 1 20.96 -1.76 -17.13
CA MET A 1 20.88 -1.65 -15.65
C MET A 1 21.47 -0.30 -15.29
N GLU A 2 20.65 0.64 -14.82
CA GLU A 2 21.08 2.03 -14.50
C GLU A 2 22.27 2.07 -13.54
N THR A 3 22.35 1.14 -12.57
CA THR A 3 23.40 1.10 -11.56
C THR A 3 24.59 0.19 -11.92
N GLY A 4 24.48 -0.61 -12.99
CA GLY A 4 25.46 -1.65 -13.32
C GLY A 4 25.58 -2.80 -12.29
N ASN A 5 24.76 -2.81 -11.23
CA ASN A 5 24.82 -3.81 -10.17
C ASN A 5 23.74 -4.91 -10.36
N GLU A 6 24.17 -6.14 -10.66
CA GLU A 6 23.26 -7.27 -10.86
C GLU A 6 22.42 -7.57 -9.62
N ASN A 7 22.91 -7.28 -8.40
CA ASN A 7 22.15 -7.48 -7.16
C ASN A 7 20.89 -6.59 -7.10
N ASP A 8 20.84 -5.51 -7.88
CA ASP A 8 19.67 -4.65 -8.03
C ASP A 8 18.77 -5.04 -9.20
N SER A 9 19.09 -6.13 -9.91
CA SER A 9 18.22 -6.72 -10.92
C SER A 9 17.18 -7.65 -10.25
N PRO A 10 16.01 -7.91 -10.87
CA PRO A 10 15.07 -8.91 -10.38
C PRO A 10 15.71 -10.30 -10.23
N ARG A 11 16.57 -10.69 -11.19
CA ARG A 11 17.28 -11.96 -11.17
C ARG A 11 18.27 -12.03 -10.01
N GLY A 12 19.12 -11.02 -9.85
CA GLY A 12 20.09 -10.99 -8.76
C GLY A 12 19.42 -11.02 -7.39
N ARG A 13 18.31 -10.31 -7.22
CA ARG A 13 17.52 -10.38 -5.98
C ARG A 13 16.95 -11.76 -5.71
N ILE A 14 16.44 -12.48 -6.70
CA ILE A 14 16.00 -13.87 -6.51
C ILE A 14 17.17 -14.74 -6.01
N TYR A 15 18.38 -14.56 -6.57
CA TYR A 15 19.57 -15.27 -6.09
C TYR A 15 19.91 -14.93 -4.64
N LEU A 16 19.81 -13.65 -4.26
CA LEU A 16 20.03 -13.21 -2.87
C LEU A 16 18.99 -13.80 -1.92
N MET A 17 17.70 -13.70 -2.26
CA MET A 17 16.59 -14.27 -1.48
C MET A 17 16.80 -15.77 -1.25
N ARG A 18 17.15 -16.50 -2.31
CA ARG A 18 17.42 -17.93 -2.26
C ARG A 18 18.66 -18.26 -1.42
N ALA A 19 19.76 -17.53 -1.60
CA ALA A 19 20.99 -17.77 -0.84
C ALA A 19 20.82 -17.53 0.66
N VAL A 20 20.04 -16.51 1.04
CA VAL A 20 19.63 -16.28 2.44
C VAL A 20 18.78 -17.44 2.96
N GLN A 21 17.75 -17.84 2.20
CA GLN A 21 16.84 -18.90 2.61
C GLN A 21 17.55 -20.27 2.78
N GLU A 22 18.53 -20.57 1.93
CA GLU A 22 19.34 -21.78 1.99
C GLU A 22 20.48 -21.70 3.02
N GLY A 23 20.65 -20.57 3.72
CA GLY A 23 21.71 -20.38 4.69
C GLY A 23 23.12 -20.22 4.09
N ARG A 24 23.23 -20.06 2.77
CA ARG A 24 24.50 -19.85 2.05
C ARG A 24 25.01 -18.41 2.16
N LEU A 25 24.13 -17.46 2.48
CA LEU A 25 24.46 -16.06 2.66
C LEU A 25 23.87 -15.56 3.98
N PRO A 26 24.66 -14.95 4.87
CA PRO A 26 24.12 -14.34 6.08
C PRO A 26 23.24 -13.14 5.73
N LEU A 27 22.26 -12.86 6.59
CA LEU A 27 21.37 -11.72 6.47
C LEU A 27 22.07 -10.43 6.92
N GLY A 28 23.01 -9.96 6.11
CA GLY A 28 23.78 -8.73 6.36
C GLY A 28 23.18 -7.48 5.71
N ASP A 29 23.68 -6.31 6.12
CA ASP A 29 23.18 -5.00 5.68
C ASP A 29 23.20 -4.81 4.15
N ALA A 30 24.24 -5.32 3.47
CA ALA A 30 24.35 -5.23 2.02
C ALA A 30 23.22 -5.99 1.31
N THR A 31 22.94 -7.23 1.74
CA THR A 31 21.85 -8.05 1.20
C THR A 31 20.50 -7.40 1.46
N VAL A 32 20.26 -6.97 2.70
CA VAL A 32 19.02 -6.29 3.09
C VAL A 32 18.81 -5.02 2.27
N ARG A 33 19.85 -4.21 2.06
CA ARG A 33 19.79 -3.00 1.23
C ARG A 33 19.31 -3.32 -0.19
N HIS A 34 19.87 -4.33 -0.84
CA HIS A 34 19.45 -4.69 -2.20
C HIS A 34 17.97 -5.09 -2.27
N ILE A 35 17.46 -5.82 -1.27
CA ILE A 35 16.04 -6.19 -1.18
C ILE A 35 15.15 -4.97 -0.90
N ASP A 36 15.56 -4.08 0.01
CA ASP A 36 14.79 -2.89 0.39
C ASP A 36 14.73 -1.83 -0.73
N LEU A 37 15.74 -1.75 -1.61
CA LEU A 37 15.71 -0.88 -2.79
C LEU A 37 14.68 -1.32 -3.86
N CYS A 38 14.15 -2.55 -3.77
CA CYS A 38 13.12 -3.00 -4.69
C CYS A 38 11.78 -2.29 -4.40
N LEU A 39 11.23 -1.54 -5.37
CA LEU A 39 9.92 -0.91 -5.20
C LEU A 39 8.76 -1.92 -5.08
N GLY A 40 8.96 -3.17 -5.48
CA GLY A 40 7.89 -4.17 -5.53
C GLY A 40 6.86 -3.91 -6.63
N CYS A 41 7.25 -3.27 -7.74
CA CYS A 41 6.35 -2.94 -8.85
C CYS A 41 5.85 -4.16 -9.66
N ARG A 42 6.46 -5.34 -9.46
CA ARG A 42 6.11 -6.61 -10.11
C ARG A 42 6.18 -6.62 -11.64
N ALA A 43 6.74 -5.58 -12.27
CA ALA A 43 6.93 -5.53 -13.72
C ALA A 43 7.79 -6.69 -14.26
N CYS A 44 8.68 -7.23 -13.43
CA CYS A 44 9.49 -8.39 -13.76
C CYS A 44 8.68 -9.69 -13.91
N GLU A 45 7.52 -9.82 -13.26
CA GLU A 45 6.69 -11.03 -13.35
C GLU A 45 6.08 -11.16 -14.75
N ALA A 46 5.53 -10.08 -15.29
CA ALA A 46 4.96 -10.04 -16.63
C ALA A 46 6.00 -10.33 -17.73
N ALA A 47 7.26 -9.95 -17.49
CA ALA A 47 8.36 -10.19 -18.43
C ALA A 47 9.00 -11.58 -18.26
N CYS A 48 8.67 -12.33 -17.20
CA CYS A 48 9.33 -13.59 -16.90
C CYS A 48 8.67 -14.75 -17.66
N PRO A 49 9.37 -15.43 -18.59
CA PRO A 49 8.81 -16.57 -19.31
C PRO A 49 8.52 -17.78 -18.40
N SER A 50 9.14 -17.82 -17.22
CA SER A 50 8.96 -18.88 -16.23
C SER A 50 7.80 -18.64 -15.26
N GLY A 51 7.10 -17.50 -15.36
CA GLY A 51 5.95 -17.19 -14.50
C GLY A 51 6.31 -17.01 -13.02
N VAL A 52 7.45 -16.38 -12.72
CA VAL A 52 7.89 -16.20 -11.32
C VAL A 52 6.93 -15.30 -10.52
N HIS A 53 6.53 -15.74 -9.33
CA HIS A 53 5.73 -14.96 -8.38
C HIS A 53 6.65 -14.06 -7.52
N TYR A 54 7.32 -13.10 -8.16
CA TYR A 54 8.34 -12.27 -7.52
C TYR A 54 7.83 -11.49 -6.30
N GLY A 55 6.62 -10.95 -6.34
CA GLY A 55 6.00 -10.20 -5.25
C GLY A 55 5.87 -11.03 -3.98
N GLU A 56 5.41 -12.28 -4.10
CA GLU A 56 5.30 -13.20 -2.97
C GLU A 56 6.67 -13.53 -2.36
N LEU A 57 7.68 -13.77 -3.22
CA LEU A 57 9.05 -13.98 -2.79
C LEU A 57 9.61 -12.75 -2.06
N LEU A 58 9.34 -11.56 -2.59
CA LEU A 58 9.79 -10.30 -1.99
C LEU A 58 9.15 -10.07 -0.62
N GLU A 59 7.83 -10.24 -0.50
CA GLU A 59 7.11 -10.04 0.76
C GLU A 59 7.52 -11.07 1.82
N ALA A 60 7.67 -12.35 1.43
CA ALA A 60 8.17 -13.40 2.31
C ALA A 60 9.61 -13.11 2.78
N THR A 61 10.46 -12.63 1.88
CA THR A 61 11.85 -12.25 2.24
C THR A 61 11.85 -11.05 3.17
N ARG A 62 11.02 -10.04 2.94
CA ARG A 62 10.91 -8.87 3.82
C ARG A 62 10.39 -9.25 5.20
N ASP A 63 9.42 -10.16 5.28
CA ASP A 63 8.93 -10.70 6.53
C ASP A 63 10.04 -11.46 7.28
N HIS A 64 10.84 -12.27 6.57
CA HIS A 64 12.02 -12.90 7.16
C HIS A 64 13.04 -11.87 7.67
N ILE A 65 13.31 -10.82 6.89
CA ILE A 65 14.21 -9.72 7.27
C ILE A 65 13.72 -9.04 8.54
N GLU A 66 12.43 -8.73 8.62
CA GLU A 66 11.85 -8.03 9.76
C GLU A 66 12.02 -8.79 11.09
N HIS A 67 12.00 -10.12 11.05
CA HIS A 67 12.17 -10.95 12.25
C HIS A 67 13.63 -11.25 12.60
N ARG A 68 14.58 -11.09 11.67
CA ARG A 68 15.96 -11.60 11.81
C ARG A 68 17.04 -10.53 11.65
N HIS A 69 16.71 -9.34 11.15
CA HIS A 69 17.65 -8.24 10.95
C HIS A 69 17.29 -7.06 11.85
N HIS A 70 18.31 -6.48 12.49
CA HIS A 70 18.13 -5.34 13.37
C HIS A 70 18.14 -4.03 12.56
N ARG A 71 16.96 -3.47 12.31
CA ARG A 71 16.79 -2.11 11.78
C ARG A 71 17.03 -1.06 12.88
N SER A 72 17.36 0.17 12.48
CA SER A 72 17.52 1.29 13.42
C SER A 72 16.26 1.51 14.25
N VAL A 73 16.42 1.86 15.53
CA VAL A 73 15.30 2.12 16.47
C VAL A 73 14.36 3.20 15.91
N PHE A 74 14.91 4.23 15.27
CA PHE A 74 14.14 5.29 14.65
C PHE A 74 13.30 4.78 13.46
N GLN A 75 13.87 3.93 12.62
CA GLN A 75 13.15 3.33 11.48
C GLN A 75 12.01 2.44 11.97
N ASN A 76 12.28 1.60 12.97
CA ASN A 76 11.26 0.74 13.57
C ASN A 76 10.13 1.55 14.21
N PHE A 77 10.47 2.63 14.93
CA PHE A 77 9.49 3.53 15.52
C PHE A 77 8.62 4.20 14.44
N LEU A 78 9.24 4.82 13.44
CA LEU A 78 8.52 5.52 12.38
C LEU A 78 7.60 4.57 11.60
N ARG A 79 8.07 3.36 11.30
CA ARG A 79 7.27 2.32 10.64
C ARG A 79 6.08 1.91 11.50
N ARG A 80 6.28 1.58 12.78
CA ARG A 80 5.20 1.18 13.69
C ARG A 80 4.15 2.29 13.85
N ILE A 81 4.59 3.53 14.02
CA ILE A 81 3.65 4.65 14.16
C ILE A 81 2.91 4.92 12.85
N LEU A 82 3.62 5.13 11.74
CA LEU A 82 2.98 5.49 10.48
C LEU A 82 2.14 4.34 9.92
N ILE A 83 2.74 3.15 9.73
CA ILE A 83 2.11 2.03 9.04
C ILE A 83 1.09 1.31 9.91
N GLU A 84 1.31 1.16 11.23
CA GLU A 84 0.39 0.39 12.07
C GLU A 84 -0.63 1.26 12.81
N ARG A 85 -0.30 2.53 13.12
CA ARG A 85 -1.19 3.39 13.90
C ARG A 85 -1.85 4.50 13.11
N VAL A 86 -1.19 5.08 12.09
CA VAL A 86 -1.72 6.23 11.34
C VAL A 86 -2.46 5.77 10.07
N PHE A 87 -1.78 5.17 9.10
CA PHE A 87 -2.36 4.80 7.81
C PHE A 87 -3.60 3.90 7.88
N PRO A 88 -3.69 2.90 8.78
CA PRO A 88 -4.87 2.03 8.85
C PRO A 88 -6.11 2.72 9.41
N HIS A 89 -5.96 3.91 10.03
CA HIS A 89 -7.01 4.58 10.77
C HIS A 89 -7.32 5.95 10.11
N PRO A 90 -8.39 6.07 9.30
CA PRO A 90 -8.69 7.28 8.55
C PRO A 90 -8.71 8.56 9.40
N SER A 91 -9.30 8.53 10.60
CA SER A 91 -9.36 9.70 11.49
C SER A 91 -7.98 10.19 11.95
N ARG A 92 -7.05 9.27 12.22
CA ARG A 92 -5.68 9.62 12.60
C ARG A 92 -4.90 10.15 11.40
N MET A 93 -5.10 9.56 10.23
CA MET A 93 -4.46 10.02 9.01
C MET A 93 -4.91 11.43 8.61
N LYS A 94 -6.20 11.76 8.76
CA LYS A 94 -6.71 13.13 8.56
C LYS A 94 -6.00 14.14 9.47
N LEU A 95 -5.86 13.81 10.75
CA LEU A 95 -5.17 14.66 11.71
C LEU A 95 -3.68 14.83 11.35
N ALA A 96 -3.02 13.74 10.98
CA ALA A 96 -1.61 13.76 10.56
C ALA A 96 -1.38 14.57 9.27
N LEU A 97 -2.33 14.57 8.34
CA LEU A 97 -2.25 15.33 7.08
C LEU A 97 -2.65 16.80 7.23
N TRP A 98 -3.29 17.21 8.34
CA TRP A 98 -3.77 18.58 8.52
C TRP A 98 -2.68 19.65 8.38
N PRO A 99 -1.49 19.52 8.99
CA PRO A 99 -0.39 20.48 8.80
C PRO A 99 0.06 20.54 7.34
N ALA A 100 0.12 19.40 6.65
CA ALA A 100 0.48 19.35 5.24
C ALA A 100 -0.55 20.04 4.34
N ARG A 101 -1.85 19.96 4.68
CA ARG A 101 -2.91 20.72 3.99
C ARG A 101 -2.69 22.22 4.12
N LEU A 102 -2.36 22.67 5.33
CA LEU A 102 -2.14 24.10 5.62
C LEU A 102 -0.89 24.62 4.90
N LEU A 103 0.21 23.88 4.97
CA LEU A 103 1.46 24.23 4.28
C LEU A 103 1.28 24.31 2.77
N LYS A 104 0.52 23.38 2.18
CA LYS A 104 0.24 23.40 0.74
C LYS A 104 -0.63 24.58 0.34
N ARG A 105 -1.65 24.91 1.14
CA ARG A 105 -2.54 26.05 0.89
C ARG A 105 -1.86 27.40 1.05
N ALA A 106 -0.89 27.49 1.97
CA ALA A 106 -0.10 28.70 2.18
C ALA A 106 1.07 28.84 1.18
N GLU A 107 1.25 27.88 0.26
CA GLU A 107 2.40 27.78 -0.66
C GLU A 107 3.77 27.84 0.07
N ALA A 108 3.77 27.56 1.37
CA ALA A 108 4.92 27.72 2.26
C ALA A 108 5.87 26.52 2.28
N GLY A 109 5.62 25.51 1.43
CA GLY A 109 6.44 24.30 1.36
C GLY A 109 7.91 24.60 1.05
N HIS A 110 8.19 25.65 0.27
CA HIS A 110 9.54 26.09 -0.11
C HIS A 110 10.42 26.51 1.08
N LEU A 111 9.81 26.83 2.24
CA LEU A 111 10.52 27.20 3.48
C LEU A 111 11.09 25.99 4.23
N PHE A 112 10.73 24.77 3.83
CA PHE A 112 11.12 23.53 4.50
C PHE A 112 12.23 22.78 3.75
N PRO A 113 12.95 21.86 4.40
CA PRO A 113 13.95 21.02 3.74
C PRO A 113 13.39 20.24 2.54
N LYS A 114 14.26 19.92 1.57
CA LYS A 114 13.90 19.25 0.31
C LYS A 114 13.03 18.01 0.49
N PHE A 115 13.29 17.17 1.49
CA PHE A 115 12.49 15.96 1.72
C PHE A 115 11.01 16.27 2.02
N ILE A 116 10.72 17.38 2.71
CA ILE A 116 9.35 17.82 3.00
C ILE A 116 8.71 18.36 1.73
N GLN A 117 9.44 19.13 0.94
CA GLN A 117 8.97 19.63 -0.35
C GLN A 117 8.57 18.48 -1.27
N ASP A 118 9.46 17.49 -1.42
CA ASP A 118 9.22 16.29 -2.24
C ASP A 118 8.00 15.51 -1.72
N SER A 119 7.85 15.38 -0.39
CA SER A 119 6.69 14.72 0.23
C SER A 119 5.38 15.48 -0.01
N LEU A 120 5.40 16.82 0.06
CA LEU A 120 4.22 17.66 -0.21
C LEU A 120 3.82 17.64 -1.69
N ALA A 121 4.80 17.51 -2.59
CA ALA A 121 4.57 17.40 -4.04
C ALA A 121 3.83 16.11 -4.41
N LEU A 122 3.96 15.04 -3.62
CA LEU A 122 3.23 13.78 -3.81
C LEU A 122 1.76 13.84 -3.38
N LEU A 123 1.37 14.84 -2.59
CA LEU A 123 -0.03 15.01 -2.19
C LEU A 123 -0.85 15.55 -3.37
N PRO A 124 -2.14 15.16 -3.52
CA PRO A 124 -3.00 15.73 -4.55
C PRO A 124 -3.21 17.23 -4.32
N ALA A 125 -3.45 17.98 -5.40
CA ALA A 125 -3.73 19.41 -5.34
C ALA A 125 -4.90 19.70 -4.39
N GLU A 126 -5.97 18.92 -4.53
CA GLU A 126 -7.14 18.95 -3.66
C GLU A 126 -7.32 17.58 -3.00
N MET A 127 -7.36 17.58 -1.67
CA MET A 127 -7.75 16.38 -0.93
C MET A 127 -9.26 16.37 -0.74
N SER A 128 -9.90 15.31 -1.20
CA SER A 128 -11.31 15.06 -0.98
C SER A 128 -11.50 13.86 -0.07
N GLU A 129 -12.41 13.98 0.88
CA GLU A 129 -12.86 12.86 1.70
C GLU A 129 -14.04 12.19 1.01
N GLY A 130 -13.99 10.86 0.88
CA GLY A 130 -15.09 10.09 0.33
C GLY A 130 -16.11 9.75 1.42
N ASN A 131 -17.38 10.12 1.18
CA ASN A 131 -18.51 9.60 1.95
C ASN A 131 -19.36 8.71 1.05
N LEU A 132 -18.98 7.43 0.98
CA LEU A 132 -19.65 6.46 0.11
C LEU A 132 -20.82 5.83 0.87
N PRO A 133 -22.02 5.77 0.27
CA PRO A 133 -23.14 5.03 0.85
C PRO A 133 -22.84 3.53 0.79
N GLU A 134 -23.46 2.78 1.68
CA GLU A 134 -23.25 1.33 1.80
C GLU A 134 -23.75 0.57 0.57
N VAL A 135 -24.79 1.09 -0.09
CA VAL A 135 -25.27 0.60 -1.39
C VAL A 135 -25.46 1.79 -2.34
N SER A 136 -24.88 1.69 -3.54
CA SER A 136 -25.12 2.59 -4.66
C SER A 136 -25.75 1.81 -5.81
N PRO A 137 -27.03 2.05 -6.16
CA PRO A 137 -27.75 1.25 -7.13
C PRO A 137 -27.28 1.50 -8.58
N ALA A 138 -27.43 0.49 -9.44
CA ALA A 138 -27.23 0.65 -10.88
C ALA A 138 -28.14 1.73 -11.47
N LEU A 139 -27.61 2.53 -12.41
CA LEU A 139 -28.35 3.55 -13.14
C LEU A 139 -28.82 3.07 -14.53
N ALA A 140 -28.26 1.96 -15.00
CA ALA A 140 -28.64 1.28 -16.24
C ALA A 140 -29.27 -0.09 -15.92
N LYS A 141 -29.61 -0.86 -16.96
CA LYS A 141 -30.09 -2.25 -16.79
C LYS A 141 -29.11 -3.02 -15.91
N ARG A 142 -29.62 -3.57 -14.81
CA ARG A 142 -28.83 -4.30 -13.80
C ARG A 142 -28.12 -5.49 -14.45
N ARG A 143 -26.80 -5.54 -14.31
CA ARG A 143 -25.91 -6.61 -14.79
C ARG A 143 -25.35 -7.46 -13.66
N GLY A 144 -25.22 -6.90 -12.47
CA GLY A 144 -24.68 -7.60 -11.31
C GLY A 144 -24.44 -6.66 -10.13
N ARG A 145 -23.75 -7.20 -9.13
CA ARG A 145 -23.33 -6.50 -7.90
C ARG A 145 -21.82 -6.59 -7.75
N VAL A 146 -21.19 -5.53 -7.24
CA VAL A 146 -19.75 -5.43 -7.03
C VAL A 146 -19.46 -4.88 -5.63
N GLY A 147 -18.61 -5.57 -4.86
CA GLY A 147 -18.04 -5.04 -3.63
C GLY A 147 -16.94 -4.01 -3.93
N PHE A 148 -17.01 -2.84 -3.31
CA PHE A 148 -16.06 -1.74 -3.51
C PHE A 148 -15.17 -1.53 -2.29
N VAL A 149 -13.87 -1.74 -2.47
CA VAL A 149 -12.84 -1.48 -1.46
C VAL A 149 -12.51 0.00 -1.48
N ARG A 150 -12.97 0.73 -0.45
CA ARG A 150 -12.78 2.19 -0.34
C ARG A 150 -11.32 2.61 -0.17
N GLY A 151 -10.52 1.72 0.42
CA GLY A 151 -9.12 1.96 0.78
C GLY A 151 -8.95 2.98 1.92
N CYS A 152 -7.80 2.96 2.59
CA CYS A 152 -7.50 3.92 3.66
C CYS A 152 -7.05 5.28 3.10
N VAL A 153 -6.02 5.28 2.24
CA VAL A 153 -5.46 6.49 1.61
C VAL A 153 -6.46 7.12 0.64
N MET A 154 -7.04 6.30 -0.25
CA MET A 154 -7.99 6.75 -1.26
C MET A 154 -9.20 7.45 -0.62
N ASN A 155 -9.75 6.91 0.46
CA ASN A 155 -10.92 7.51 1.11
C ASN A 155 -10.65 8.88 1.77
N VAL A 156 -9.41 9.18 2.15
CA VAL A 156 -9.07 10.44 2.86
C VAL A 156 -8.50 11.51 1.93
N MET A 157 -7.86 11.11 0.83
CA MET A 157 -7.17 12.01 -0.09
C MET A 157 -7.83 12.09 -1.47
N PHE A 158 -8.52 11.04 -1.89
CA PHE A 158 -9.04 10.87 -3.26
C PHE A 158 -10.51 10.42 -3.25
N GLY A 159 -11.32 10.95 -2.33
CA GLY A 159 -12.73 10.65 -2.20
C GLY A 159 -13.52 10.83 -3.50
N SER A 160 -13.25 11.91 -4.24
CA SER A 160 -13.86 12.16 -5.54
C SER A 160 -13.55 11.06 -6.57
N THR A 161 -12.34 10.49 -6.54
CA THR A 161 -11.98 9.35 -7.39
C THR A 161 -12.81 8.11 -7.04
N ASN A 162 -13.02 7.83 -5.75
CA ASN A 162 -13.88 6.74 -5.32
C ASN A 162 -15.33 6.96 -5.78
N GLU A 163 -15.89 8.16 -5.54
CA GLU A 163 -17.25 8.50 -5.98
C GLU A 163 -17.43 8.38 -7.49
N ASN A 164 -16.45 8.87 -8.27
CA ASN A 164 -16.47 8.76 -9.73
C ASN A 164 -16.35 7.31 -10.21
N SER A 165 -15.57 6.48 -9.50
CA SER A 165 -15.45 5.04 -9.80
C SER A 165 -16.79 4.33 -9.57
N ILE A 166 -17.47 4.62 -8.46
CA ILE A 166 -18.82 4.09 -8.17
C ILE A 166 -19.82 4.56 -9.23
N ARG A 167 -19.84 5.87 -9.56
CA ARG A 167 -20.73 6.41 -10.60
C ARG A 167 -20.51 5.74 -11.95
N LEU A 168 -19.26 5.45 -12.32
CA LEU A 168 -18.93 4.73 -13.54
C LEU A 168 -19.51 3.31 -13.51
N LEU A 169 -19.32 2.57 -12.41
CA LEU A 169 -19.86 1.22 -12.23
C LEU A 169 -21.40 1.21 -12.26
N ASN A 170 -22.05 2.18 -11.61
CA ASN A 170 -23.51 2.28 -11.62
C ASN A 170 -24.05 2.55 -13.04
N ARG A 171 -23.40 3.43 -13.81
CA ARG A 171 -23.75 3.64 -15.24
C ARG A 171 -23.47 2.42 -16.10
N ALA A 172 -22.46 1.64 -15.75
CA ALA A 172 -22.15 0.37 -16.41
C ALA A 172 -23.16 -0.75 -16.06
N GLY A 173 -24.11 -0.50 -15.15
CA GLY A 173 -25.19 -1.42 -14.78
C GLY A 173 -24.94 -2.24 -13.51
N TYR A 174 -23.99 -1.84 -12.66
CA TYR A 174 -23.68 -2.58 -11.42
C TYR A 174 -24.26 -1.88 -10.18
N ASP A 175 -24.84 -2.67 -9.28
CA ASP A 175 -25.04 -2.25 -7.89
C ASP A 175 -23.68 -2.31 -7.18
N VAL A 176 -23.30 -1.25 -6.49
CA VAL A 176 -22.03 -1.20 -5.78
C VAL A 176 -22.28 -1.26 -4.29
N VAL A 177 -21.69 -2.24 -3.62
CA VAL A 177 -21.78 -2.41 -2.16
C VAL A 177 -20.46 -1.98 -1.53
N THR A 178 -20.52 -1.07 -0.56
CA THR A 178 -19.36 -0.53 0.15
C THR A 178 -19.57 -0.72 1.65
N PRO A 179 -19.27 -1.91 2.22
CA PRO A 179 -19.48 -2.19 3.65
C PRO A 179 -18.78 -1.16 4.53
N ARG A 180 -19.44 -0.70 5.61
CA ARG A 180 -18.91 0.36 6.49
C ARG A 180 -17.78 -0.12 7.39
N ASP A 181 -17.82 -1.40 7.74
CA ASP A 181 -16.94 -2.14 8.63
C ASP A 181 -15.63 -2.62 7.98
N GLN A 182 -15.47 -2.42 6.66
CA GLN A 182 -14.20 -2.69 5.97
C GLN A 182 -13.03 -1.89 6.59
N GLY A 183 -11.85 -2.51 6.69
CA GLY A 183 -10.66 -1.94 7.33
C GLY A 183 -9.55 -1.56 6.36
N CYS A 184 -8.32 -1.49 6.87
CA CYS A 184 -7.12 -1.46 6.02
C CYS A 184 -7.05 -2.75 5.19
N CYS A 185 -6.64 -2.69 3.91
CA CYS A 185 -6.50 -3.88 3.08
C CYS A 185 -5.28 -4.75 3.42
N GLY A 186 -4.35 -4.25 4.26
CA GLY A 186 -3.15 -4.98 4.64
C GLY A 186 -1.95 -4.80 3.71
N ALA A 187 -2.11 -4.16 2.55
CA ALA A 187 -1.04 -4.02 1.55
C ALA A 187 0.25 -3.39 2.10
N LEU A 188 0.15 -2.30 2.87
CA LEU A 188 1.32 -1.66 3.49
C LEU A 188 2.02 -2.57 4.51
N HIS A 189 1.27 -3.44 5.21
CA HIS A 189 1.86 -4.41 6.11
C HIS A 189 2.61 -5.49 5.33
N ALA A 190 2.02 -6.04 4.26
CA ALA A 190 2.65 -7.06 3.43
C ALA A 190 3.93 -6.53 2.77
N HIS A 191 3.84 -5.39 2.09
CA HIS A 191 4.99 -4.75 1.44
C HIS A 191 6.10 -4.34 2.42
N GLY A 192 5.74 -4.08 3.68
CA GLY A 192 6.65 -3.75 4.77
C GLY A 192 7.23 -4.95 5.53
N GLY A 193 6.90 -6.19 5.13
CA GLY A 193 7.39 -7.40 5.79
C GLY A 193 6.68 -7.76 7.10
N ASN A 194 5.39 -7.43 7.22
CA ASN A 194 4.54 -7.90 8.31
C ASN A 194 3.33 -8.66 7.75
N LEU A 195 3.58 -9.90 7.31
CA LEU A 195 2.56 -10.73 6.68
C LEU A 195 1.47 -11.16 7.67
N ALA A 196 1.79 -11.27 8.96
CA ALA A 196 0.83 -11.59 10.00
C ALA A 196 -0.25 -10.50 10.11
N ALA A 197 0.15 -9.22 10.25
CA ALA A 197 -0.78 -8.09 10.29
C ALA A 197 -1.53 -7.92 8.97
N ALA A 198 -0.88 -8.17 7.83
CA ALA A 198 -1.53 -8.13 6.51
C ALA A 198 -2.68 -9.15 6.41
N ARG A 199 -2.44 -10.40 6.84
CA ARG A 199 -3.47 -11.45 6.85
C ARG A 199 -4.63 -11.12 7.78
N GLU A 200 -4.33 -10.54 8.95
CA GLU A 200 -5.39 -10.14 9.88
C GLU A 200 -6.27 -9.03 9.31
N ALA A 201 -5.65 -8.00 8.72
CA ALA A 201 -6.36 -6.95 8.00
C ALA A 201 -7.21 -7.51 6.83
N ALA A 202 -6.70 -8.51 6.11
CA ALA A 202 -7.44 -9.19 5.07
C ALA A 202 -8.66 -9.94 5.62
N ARG A 203 -8.55 -10.65 6.76
CA ARG A 203 -9.68 -11.35 7.40
C ARG A 203 -10.82 -10.41 7.78
N VAL A 204 -10.49 -9.24 8.33
CA VAL A 204 -11.49 -8.21 8.66
C VAL A 204 -12.27 -7.80 7.42
N ASN A 205 -11.59 -7.56 6.29
CA ASN A 205 -12.27 -7.22 5.04
C ASN A 205 -13.07 -8.40 4.48
N LEU A 206 -12.54 -9.63 4.52
CA LEU A 206 -13.29 -10.82 4.07
C LEU A 206 -14.58 -11.01 4.87
N ALA A 207 -14.57 -10.74 6.18
CA ALA A 207 -15.77 -10.74 6.99
C ALA A 207 -16.74 -9.63 6.58
N ALA A 208 -16.25 -8.40 6.42
CA ALA A 208 -17.06 -7.25 6.00
C ALA A 208 -17.77 -7.46 4.64
N PHE A 209 -17.08 -8.08 3.68
CA PHE A 209 -17.66 -8.44 2.38
C PHE A 209 -18.39 -9.79 2.39
N GLY A 210 -18.19 -10.64 3.40
CA GLY A 210 -18.87 -11.92 3.56
C GLY A 210 -20.26 -11.80 4.19
N HIS A 211 -20.51 -10.71 4.93
CA HIS A 211 -21.79 -10.39 5.55
C HIS A 211 -22.65 -9.45 4.69
N GLU A 212 -22.71 -9.68 3.36
CA GLU A 212 -23.60 -8.89 2.51
C GLU A 212 -25.07 -9.10 2.89
N PRO A 213 -25.88 -8.02 2.98
CA PRO A 213 -27.34 -8.11 2.96
C PRO A 213 -27.90 -8.44 1.57
#